data_AF-A0AB35QDZ9-F1
#
_entry.id   AF-A0AB35QDZ9-F1
#
_cell.length_a   1.000
_cell.length_b   1.000
_cell.length_c   1.000
_cell.angle_alpha   90.00
_cell.angle_beta   90.00
_cell.angle_gamma   90.00
#
_symmetry.space_group_name_H-M   'P 1'
#
loop_
_entity.id
_entity.type
_entity.pdbx_description
1 polymer ?
#
loop_
_entity_poly.entity_id
_entity_poly.type
_entity_poly.pdbx_seq_one_letter_code
_entity_poly.pdbx_strand_id
1 'polypeptide(L)'
;MKNEIMSKAEVSAFTSLFLGLAGYSIFMFYLLAKRSKGINYFNDLYLINKFVVYFLFFLLFLLGVQFKNYINLKNIYVVKFIDFISAFSVGVLLASGFFTIVL
;
A
#
# COMPACT_ATOMS: atom_id res chain seq x y z
N MET A 1 33.61 8.49 -0.31
CA MET A 1 32.14 8.30 -0.27
C MET A 1 31.87 6.96 0.38
N LYS A 2 30.87 6.87 1.26
CA LYS A 2 30.51 5.63 1.94
C LYS A 2 29.84 4.73 0.91
N ASN A 3 30.42 3.55 0.62
CA ASN A 3 29.85 2.56 -0.30
C ASN A 3 28.64 1.90 0.36
N GLU A 4 27.52 2.61 0.44
CA GLU A 4 26.26 2.05 0.92
C GLU A 4 25.59 1.29 -0.25
N ILE A 5 25.18 0.04 -0.01
CA ILE A 5 24.53 -0.83 -1.02
C ILE A 5 23.22 -0.22 -1.54
N MET A 6 22.57 0.58 -0.70
CA MET A 6 21.27 1.17 -0.97
C MET A 6 21.22 2.57 -0.35
N SER A 7 20.69 3.53 -1.09
CA SER A 7 20.51 4.91 -0.63
C SER A 7 19.41 5.01 0.43
N LYS A 8 19.44 6.06 1.24
CA LYS A 8 18.40 6.31 2.26
C LYS A 8 16.98 6.39 1.66
N ALA A 9 16.85 6.90 0.44
CA ALA A 9 15.57 7.01 -0.25
C ALA A 9 15.02 5.63 -0.64
N GLU A 10 15.87 4.77 -1.19
CA GLU A 10 15.53 3.39 -1.54
C GLU A 10 15.16 2.57 -0.30
N VAL A 11 15.91 2.70 0.80
CA VAL A 11 15.59 2.05 2.08
C VAL A 11 14.21 2.47 2.59
N SER A 12 13.90 3.77 2.52
CA SER A 12 12.59 4.30 2.93
C SER A 12 11.47 3.75 2.04
N ALA A 13 11.64 3.74 0.72
CA ALA A 13 10.66 3.22 -0.22
C ALA A 13 10.42 1.71 0.01
N PHE A 14 11.48 0.93 0.16
CA PHE A 14 11.40 -0.50 0.41
C PHE A 14 10.70 -0.82 1.74
N THR A 15 11.02 -0.07 2.80
CA THR A 15 10.37 -0.21 4.11
C THR A 15 8.87 0.09 4.02
N SER A 16 8.49 1.14 3.28
CA SER A 16 7.09 1.54 3.10
C SER A 16 6.30 0.51 2.31
N LEU A 17 6.90 -0.03 1.24
CA LEU A 17 6.33 -1.13 0.46
C LEU A 17 6.11 -2.36 1.32
N PHE A 18 7.12 -2.75 2.10
CA PHE A 18 7.01 -3.90 2.99
C PHE A 18 5.93 -3.69 4.05
N LEU A 19 5.81 -2.48 4.61
CA LEU A 19 4.76 -2.13 5.58
C LEU A 19 3.36 -2.31 4.97
N GLY A 20 3.15 -1.87 3.72
CA GLY A 20 1.88 -2.04 3.01
C GLY A 20 1.55 -3.51 2.76
N LEU A 21 2.54 -4.27 2.27
CA LEU A 21 2.41 -5.69 1.99
C LEU A 21 2.07 -6.49 3.27
N ALA A 22 2.90 -6.36 4.30
CA ALA A 22 2.74 -7.08 5.56
C ALA A 22 1.47 -6.63 6.29
N GLY A 23 1.22 -5.32 6.37
CA GLY A 23 0.06 -4.75 7.07
C GLY A 23 -1.27 -5.23 6.49
N TYR A 24 -1.42 -5.17 5.16
CA TYR A 24 -2.64 -5.64 4.53
C TYR A 24 -2.79 -7.16 4.60
N SER A 25 -1.68 -7.90 4.47
CA SER A 25 -1.70 -9.36 4.63
C SER A 25 -2.17 -9.78 6.01
N ILE A 26 -1.64 -9.17 7.06
CA ILE A 26 -2.05 -9.42 8.45
C ILE A 26 -3.53 -9.11 8.63
N PHE A 27 -4.02 -7.98 8.09
CA PHE A 27 -5.42 -7.60 8.15
C PHE A 27 -6.34 -8.64 7.49
N MET A 28 -6.02 -9.07 6.28
CA MET A 28 -6.83 -10.05 5.54
C MET A 28 -6.82 -11.43 6.21
N PHE A 29 -5.66 -11.91 6.65
CA PHE A 29 -5.58 -13.18 7.40
C PHE A 29 -6.32 -13.10 8.73
N TYR A 30 -6.28 -11.96 9.43
CA TYR A 30 -7.07 -11.75 10.64
C TYR A 30 -8.57 -11.90 10.38
N LEU A 31 -9.08 -11.29 9.30
CA LEU A 31 -10.50 -11.43 8.93
C LEU A 31 -10.87 -12.87 8.58
N LEU A 32 -10.01 -13.57 7.82
CA LEU A 32 -10.21 -14.99 7.51
C LEU A 32 -10.21 -15.86 8.75
N ALA A 33 -9.29 -15.62 9.69
CA ALA A 33 -9.21 -16.34 10.95
C ALA A 33 -10.41 -16.08 11.88
N LYS A 34 -11.08 -14.92 11.75
CA LYS A 34 -12.33 -14.63 12.47
C LYS A 34 -13.53 -15.28 11.81
N ARG A 35 -13.59 -15.28 10.48
CA ARG A 35 -14.60 -16.00 9.69
C ARG A 35 -14.59 -17.51 9.98
N SER A 36 -13.40 -18.12 10.11
CA SER A 36 -13.30 -19.55 10.46
C SER A 36 -13.86 -19.90 11.85
N LYS A 37 -14.00 -18.90 12.73
CA LYS A 37 -14.66 -19.03 14.05
C LYS A 37 -16.13 -18.60 14.04
N GLY A 38 -16.72 -18.38 12.86
CA GLY A 38 -18.10 -17.94 12.68
C GLY A 38 -18.33 -16.43 12.88
N ILE A 39 -17.28 -15.64 13.11
CA ILE A 39 -17.38 -14.18 13.28
C ILE A 39 -17.15 -13.49 11.93
N ASN A 40 -18.21 -12.98 11.32
CA ASN A 40 -18.14 -12.28 10.03
C ASN A 40 -18.25 -10.76 10.22
N TYR A 41 -17.14 -10.03 10.09
CA TYR A 41 -17.16 -8.56 10.02
C TYR A 41 -17.67 -8.06 8.68
N PHE A 42 -17.38 -8.80 7.61
CA PHE A 42 -17.83 -8.51 6.25
C PHE A 42 -18.45 -9.76 5.65
N ASN A 43 -19.58 -9.58 4.97
CA ASN A 43 -20.29 -10.66 4.29
C ASN A 43 -19.48 -11.18 3.09
N ASP A 44 -18.76 -10.30 2.40
CA ASP A 44 -17.98 -10.64 1.21
C ASP A 44 -16.59 -9.98 1.29
N LEU A 45 -15.58 -10.79 1.61
CA LEU A 45 -14.18 -10.36 1.68
C LEU A 45 -13.61 -10.06 0.29
N TYR A 46 -14.10 -10.73 -0.76
CA TYR A 46 -13.66 -10.48 -2.13
C TYR A 46 -14.10 -9.09 -2.58
N LEU A 47 -15.35 -8.68 -2.27
CA LEU A 47 -15.83 -7.33 -2.57
C LEU A 47 -15.04 -6.24 -1.84
N ILE A 48 -14.69 -6.49 -0.57
CA ILE A 48 -13.84 -5.55 0.19
C ILE A 48 -12.45 -5.44 -0.45
N ASN A 49 -11.82 -6.57 -0.78
CA ASN A 49 -10.51 -6.57 -1.44
C ASN A 49 -10.55 -5.85 -2.80
N LYS A 50 -11.58 -6.12 -3.60
CA LYS A 50 -11.82 -5.47 -4.89
C LYS A 50 -12.00 -3.95 -4.74
N PHE A 51 -12.76 -3.52 -3.74
CA PHE A 51 -12.93 -2.09 -3.45
C PHE A 51 -11.60 -1.42 -3.08
N VAL A 52 -10.80 -2.05 -2.21
CA VAL A 52 -9.46 -1.54 -1.84
C VAL A 52 -8.58 -1.39 -3.07
N VAL A 53 -8.55 -2.39 -3.95
CA VAL A 53 -7.78 -2.34 -5.21
C VAL A 53 -8.16 -1.13 -6.07
N TYR A 54 -9.46 -0.93 -6.33
CA TYR A 54 -9.91 0.22 -7.12
C TYR A 54 -9.57 1.55 -6.46
N PHE A 55 -9.80 1.66 -5.16
CA PHE A 55 -9.48 2.86 -4.39
C PHE A 55 -7.98 3.19 -4.49
N LEU A 56 -7.10 2.19 -4.36
CA LEU A 56 -5.66 2.40 -4.42
C LEU A 56 -5.17 2.77 -5.82
N PHE A 57 -5.73 2.17 -6.88
CA PHE A 57 -5.42 2.61 -8.25
C PHE A 57 -5.83 4.07 -8.48
N PHE A 58 -7.02 4.45 -8.02
CA PHE A 58 -7.48 5.84 -8.07
C PHE A 58 -6.58 6.78 -7.26
N LEU A 59 -6.19 6.38 -6.05
CA LEU A 59 -5.28 7.14 -5.18
C LEU A 59 -3.91 7.34 -5.84
N LEU A 60 -3.31 6.27 -6.40
CA LEU A 60 -2.02 6.35 -7.09
C LEU A 60 -2.09 7.26 -8.31
N PHE A 61 -3.19 7.21 -9.07
CA PHE A 61 -3.40 8.13 -10.18
C PHE A 61 -3.43 9.59 -9.71
N LEU A 62 -4.21 9.90 -8.66
CA LEU A 62 -4.25 11.24 -8.08
C LEU A 62 -2.88 11.69 -7.57
N LEU A 63 -2.16 10.83 -6.84
CA LEU A 63 -0.83 11.15 -6.33
C LEU A 63 0.16 11.42 -7.46
N GLY A 64 0.10 10.67 -8.56
CA GLY A 64 0.93 10.91 -9.75
C GLY A 64 0.70 12.27 -10.40
N VAL A 65 -0.56 12.74 -10.46
CA VAL A 65 -0.89 14.09 -10.96
C VAL A 65 -0.34 15.15 -10.00
N GLN A 66 -0.54 14.95 -8.70
CA GLN A 66 -0.14 15.91 -7.68
C GLN A 66 1.37 16.02 -7.49
N PHE A 67 2.11 14.92 -7.68
CA PHE A 67 3.57 14.88 -7.55
C PHE A 67 4.26 15.91 -8.44
N LYS A 68 3.78 16.08 -9.69
CA LYS A 68 4.28 17.10 -10.62
C LYS A 68 4.10 18.52 -10.09
N ASN A 69 2.97 18.79 -9.45
CA ASN A 69 2.66 20.11 -8.90
C ASN A 69 3.52 20.41 -7.66
N TYR A 70 3.71 19.44 -6.77
CA TYR A 70 4.43 19.65 -5.51
C TYR A 70 5.94 19.69 -5.65
N ILE A 71 6.52 19.01 -6.65
CA ILE A 71 7.94 19.19 -7.01
C ILE A 71 8.22 20.64 -7.39
N ASN A 72 7.33 21.25 -8.18
CA ASN A 72 7.49 22.65 -8.61
C ASN A 72 7.44 23.62 -7.43
N LEU A 73 6.73 23.28 -6.35
CA LEU A 73 6.63 24.07 -5.13
C LEU A 73 7.78 23.81 -4.13
N LYS A 74 8.74 22.93 -4.45
CA LYS A 74 9.89 22.55 -3.59
C LYS A 74 9.53 22.14 -2.16
N ASN A 75 8.31 21.65 -1.91
CA ASN A 75 7.91 21.21 -0.57
C ASN A 75 8.39 19.78 -0.30
N ILE A 76 9.59 19.67 0.27
CA ILE A 76 10.28 18.39 0.51
C ILE A 76 9.48 17.44 1.41
N TYR A 77 8.73 17.96 2.38
CA TYR A 77 7.93 17.12 3.29
C TYR A 77 6.75 16.46 2.58
N VAL A 78 6.05 17.22 1.74
CA VAL A 78 4.92 16.69 0.95
C VAL A 78 5.39 15.64 -0.04
N VAL A 79 6.53 15.88 -0.71
CA VAL A 79 7.12 14.90 -1.64
C VAL A 79 7.45 13.59 -0.93
N LYS A 80 8.13 13.64 0.22
CA LYS A 80 8.43 12.44 1.02
C LYS A 80 7.18 11.69 1.49
N PHE A 81 6.13 12.42 1.86
CA PHE A 81 4.86 11.81 2.25
C PHE A 81 4.18 11.13 1.06
N ILE A 82 4.16 11.76 -0.12
CA ILE A 82 3.61 11.16 -1.34
C ILE A 82 4.40 9.90 -1.73
N ASP A 83 5.74 9.94 -1.65
CA ASP A 83 6.59 8.78 -1.91
C ASP A 83 6.27 7.62 -0.95
N PHE A 84 6.13 7.92 0.34
CA PHE A 84 5.76 6.94 1.37
C PHE A 84 4.40 6.29 1.06
N ILE A 85 3.35 7.11 0.85
CA ILE A 85 1.99 6.60 0.59
C ILE A 85 1.94 5.81 -0.71
N SER A 86 2.67 6.24 -1.74
CA SER A 86 2.72 5.55 -3.03
C SER A 86 3.37 4.17 -2.88
N ALA A 87 4.53 4.09 -2.25
CA ALA A 87 5.22 2.82 -2.00
C ALA A 87 4.40 1.88 -1.11
N PHE A 88 3.79 2.42 -0.05
CA PHE A 88 2.86 1.67 0.80
C PHE A 88 1.68 1.10 0.01
N SER A 89 1.03 1.93 -0.82
CA SER A 89 -0.11 1.53 -1.66
C SER A 89 0.25 0.42 -2.63
N VAL A 90 1.44 0.47 -3.22
CA VAL A 90 1.97 -0.62 -4.07
C VAL A 90 2.13 -1.91 -3.27
N GLY A 91 2.66 -1.83 -2.04
CA GLY A 91 2.73 -2.97 -1.13
C GLY A 91 1.35 -3.60 -0.86
N VAL A 92 0.34 -2.77 -0.58
CA VAL A 92 -1.04 -3.23 -0.38
C VAL A 92 -1.61 -3.87 -1.65
N LEU A 93 -1.34 -3.31 -2.83
CA LEU A 93 -1.79 -3.87 -4.11
C LEU A 93 -1.17 -5.25 -4.38
N LEU A 94 0.11 -5.45 -4.06
CA LEU A 94 0.76 -6.76 -4.15
C LEU A 94 0.07 -7.80 -3.27
N ALA A 95 -0.20 -7.46 -2.01
CA ALA A 95 -0.95 -8.33 -1.10
C ALA A 95 -2.37 -8.58 -1.61
N SER A 96 -3.05 -7.53 -2.09
CA SER A 96 -4.42 -7.63 -2.64
C SER A 96 -4.48 -8.54 -3.86
N GLY A 97 -3.44 -8.58 -4.70
CA GLY A 97 -3.33 -9.50 -5.81
C GLY A 97 -3.36 -10.97 -5.37
N PHE A 98 -2.61 -11.30 -4.31
CA PHE A 98 -2.66 -12.64 -3.69
C PHE A 98 -4.08 -12.96 -3.17
N PHE A 99 -4.71 -12.06 -2.42
CA PHE A 99 -6.06 -12.30 -1.89
C PHE A 99 -7.16 -12.31 -2.96
N THR A 100 -6.94 -11.72 -4.13
CA THR A 100 -7.87 -11.82 -5.27
C THR A 100 -7.92 -13.24 -5.82
N ILE A 101 -6.83 -14.00 -5.69
CA ILE A 101 -6.75 -15.40 -6.14
C ILE A 101 -7.28 -16.35 -5.05
N VAL A 102 -7.06 -16.01 -3.78
CA VAL A 102 -7.37 -16.88 -2.63
C VAL A 102 -8.84 -16.78 -2.17
N LEU A 103 -9.47 -15.63 -2.31
CA LEU A 103 -10.86 -15.38 -1.89
C LEU A 103 -11.86 -15.74 -2.99
#